data_AF-A0A1I0RJY3-F1
#
_entry.id   AF-A0A1I0RJY3-F1
#
_cell.length_a   1.000
_cell.length_b   1.000
_cell.length_c   1.000
_cell.angle_alpha   90.00
_cell.angle_beta   90.00
_cell.angle_gamma   90.00
#
_symmetry.space_group_name_H-M   'P 1'
#
loop_
_entity.id
_entity.type
_entity.pdbx_description
1 polymer ?
#
loop_
_entity_poly.entity_id
_entity_poly.type
_entity_poly.pdbx_seq_one_letter_code
_entity_poly.pdbx_strand_id
1 'polypeptide(L)'
;MTNFFRIMTLALITTVLLGSCKKRASPEEVALAFMHAIQDSNYDQARDYATKESQQVLQIYAIFDGRRSGAEREKIKNARIEVVNIEENGDKAAVTILNSSAHQKEVLQMVRENGQWKISLTFDSIIPNYTPQTGGARTYIDSTGVTGDSLNGTPILIDSASDGNRN
;
A
#
# COMPACT_ATOMS: atom_id res chain seq x y z
N MET A 1 -47.46 1.87 38.08
CA MET A 1 -46.07 2.27 37.77
C MET A 1 -45.49 1.58 36.53
N THR A 2 -46.29 0.89 35.71
CA THR A 2 -45.80 0.09 34.55
C THR A 2 -45.68 0.90 33.25
N ASN A 3 -46.46 1.96 33.09
CA ASN A 3 -46.47 2.78 31.86
C ASN A 3 -45.24 3.69 31.75
N PHE A 4 -44.71 4.16 32.89
CA PHE A 4 -43.50 4.99 32.93
C PHE A 4 -42.26 4.21 32.48
N PHE A 5 -42.12 2.96 32.93
CA PHE A 5 -41.05 2.06 32.48
C PHE A 5 -41.14 1.76 30.97
N ARG A 6 -42.35 1.58 30.42
CA ARG A 6 -42.55 1.36 28.97
C ARG A 6 -42.14 2.57 28.13
N ILE A 7 -42.47 3.78 28.57
CA ILE A 7 -42.10 5.02 27.87
C ILE A 7 -40.57 5.23 27.93
N MET A 8 -39.94 4.93 29.07
CA MET A 8 -38.50 5.05 29.22
C MET A 8 -37.72 4.04 28.37
N THR A 9 -38.26 2.82 28.18
CA THR A 9 -37.63 1.80 27.32
C THR A 9 -37.76 2.18 25.84
N LEU A 10 -38.90 2.76 25.44
CA LEU A 10 -39.13 3.25 24.06
C LEU A 10 -38.20 4.45 23.73
N ALA A 11 -38.00 5.36 24.68
CA ALA A 11 -37.10 6.51 24.52
C ALA A 11 -35.61 6.09 24.40
N LEU A 12 -35.20 5.04 25.12
CA LEU A 12 -33.83 4.51 25.09
C LEU A 12 -33.52 3.78 23.77
N ILE A 13 -34.49 3.06 23.20
CA ILE A 13 -34.31 2.36 21.91
C ILE A 13 -34.23 3.36 20.74
N THR A 14 -34.95 4.47 20.83
CA THR A 14 -34.97 5.51 19.77
C THR A 14 -33.65 6.29 19.71
N THR A 15 -32.96 6.48 20.84
CA THR A 15 -31.65 7.16 20.90
C THR A 15 -30.50 6.29 20.39
N VAL A 16 -30.59 4.96 20.52
CA VAL A 16 -29.57 4.03 20.01
C VAL A 16 -29.57 3.96 18.48
N LEU A 17 -30.72 4.11 17.83
CA LEU A 17 -30.84 4.06 16.37
C LEU A 17 -30.37 5.34 15.66
N LEU A 18 -30.29 6.48 16.37
CA LEU A 18 -29.86 7.77 15.81
C LEU A 18 -28.38 8.09 16.09
N GLY A 19 -27.71 7.30 16.95
CA GLY A 19 -26.31 7.52 17.35
C GLY A 19 -25.25 6.94 16.41
N SER A 20 -25.61 6.26 15.32
CA SER A 20 -24.65 5.58 14.43
C SER A 20 -24.32 6.33 13.13
N CYS A 21 -24.56 7.64 13.08
CA CYS A 21 -23.79 8.51 12.20
C CYS A 21 -22.40 8.74 12.83
N LYS A 22 -21.59 7.67 12.92
CA LYS A 22 -20.14 7.87 13.03
C LYS A 22 -19.76 8.67 11.79
N LYS A 23 -19.40 9.95 11.94
CA LYS A 23 -18.81 10.73 10.85
C LYS A 23 -17.70 9.86 10.27
N ARG A 24 -17.90 9.38 9.04
CA ARG A 24 -16.89 8.60 8.33
C ARG A 24 -15.78 9.61 8.04
N ALA A 25 -14.58 9.32 8.52
CA ALA A 25 -13.43 10.19 8.31
C ALA A 25 -13.24 10.40 6.80
N SER A 26 -12.88 11.63 6.40
CA SER A 26 -12.56 11.93 5.00
C SER A 26 -11.27 11.19 4.58
N PRO A 27 -11.01 11.02 3.27
CA PRO A 27 -9.76 10.40 2.83
C PRO A 27 -8.54 11.20 3.32
N GLU A 28 -8.66 12.53 3.39
CA GLU A 28 -7.66 13.43 3.96
C GLU A 28 -7.35 13.12 5.43
N GLU A 29 -8.39 13.03 6.28
CA GLU A 29 -8.23 12.75 7.70
C GLU A 29 -7.56 11.40 7.93
N VAL A 30 -7.94 10.38 7.15
CA VAL A 30 -7.33 9.04 7.22
C VAL A 30 -5.88 9.06 6.73
N ALA A 31 -5.58 9.77 5.64
CA ALA A 31 -4.23 9.91 5.11
C ALA A 31 -3.30 10.59 6.12
N LEU A 32 -3.72 11.70 6.72
CA LEU A 32 -2.94 12.41 7.74
C LEU A 32 -2.74 11.55 8.99
N ALA A 33 -3.79 10.90 9.49
CA ALA A 33 -3.68 10.03 10.66
C ALA A 33 -2.72 8.86 10.45
N PHE A 34 -2.73 8.27 9.24
CA PHE A 34 -1.77 7.25 8.85
C PHE A 34 -0.35 7.81 8.82
N MET A 35 -0.11 8.95 8.16
CA MET A 35 1.22 9.54 8.07
C MET A 35 1.78 9.87 9.46
N HIS A 36 0.96 10.41 10.37
CA HIS A 36 1.38 10.64 11.75
C HIS A 36 1.73 9.34 12.47
N ALA A 37 0.94 8.28 12.30
CA ALA A 37 1.29 6.97 12.86
C ALA A 37 2.62 6.43 12.33
N ILE A 38 2.95 6.68 11.05
CA ILE A 38 4.26 6.36 10.48
C ILE A 38 5.38 7.20 11.11
N GLN A 39 5.17 8.51 11.31
CA GLN A 39 6.14 9.41 11.96
C GLN A 39 6.47 9.00 13.39
N ASP A 40 5.47 8.47 14.11
CA ASP A 40 5.61 7.96 15.47
C ASP A 40 6.15 6.52 15.53
N SER A 41 6.47 5.91 14.38
CA SER A 41 6.77 4.47 14.25
C SER A 41 5.68 3.57 14.87
N ASN A 42 4.44 4.07 14.99
CA ASN A 42 3.30 3.34 15.54
C ASN A 42 2.61 2.54 14.43
N TYR A 43 3.27 1.45 14.01
CA TYR A 43 2.78 0.61 12.91
C TYR A 43 1.47 -0.10 13.22
N ASP A 44 1.20 -0.40 14.49
CA ASP A 44 -0.07 -1.00 14.88
C ASP A 44 -1.24 -0.04 14.64
N GLN A 45 -1.08 1.23 14.99
CA GLN A 45 -2.08 2.25 14.66
C GLN A 45 -2.17 2.50 13.16
N ALA A 46 -1.04 2.51 12.44
CA ALA A 46 -1.05 2.68 10.98
C ALA A 46 -1.81 1.55 10.26
N ARG A 47 -1.80 0.32 10.79
CA ARG A 47 -2.57 -0.82 10.25
C ARG A 47 -4.09 -0.59 10.31
N ASP A 48 -4.58 0.21 11.24
CA ASP A 48 -6.01 0.54 11.34
C ASP A 48 -6.49 1.45 10.20
N TYR A 49 -5.57 2.15 9.52
CA TYR A 49 -5.90 2.99 8.37
C TYR A 49 -5.61 2.30 7.04
N ALA A 50 -5.05 1.10 7.03
CA ALA A 50 -4.62 0.39 5.83
C ALA A 50 -5.60 -0.75 5.46
N THR A 51 -5.68 -1.10 4.17
CA THR A 51 -6.40 -2.33 3.74
C THR A 51 -5.74 -3.57 4.34
N LYS A 52 -6.44 -4.70 4.37
CA LYS A 52 -5.90 -5.95 4.91
C LYS A 52 -4.61 -6.38 4.21
N GLU A 53 -4.56 -6.23 2.89
CA GLU A 53 -3.38 -6.54 2.08
C GLU A 53 -2.22 -5.60 2.43
N SER A 54 -2.52 -4.31 2.58
CA SER A 54 -1.55 -3.26 2.90
C SER A 54 -0.90 -3.43 4.28
N GLN A 55 -1.59 -4.09 5.22
CA GLN A 55 -1.02 -4.38 6.55
C GLN A 55 0.23 -5.28 6.47
N GLN A 56 0.30 -6.21 5.51
CA GLN A 56 1.49 -7.05 5.32
C GLN A 56 2.67 -6.22 4.79
N VAL A 57 2.39 -5.29 3.88
CA VAL A 57 3.41 -4.41 3.33
C VAL A 57 3.95 -3.47 4.42
N LEU A 58 3.07 -2.99 5.30
CA LEU A 58 3.42 -2.18 6.46
C LEU A 58 4.28 -2.93 7.48
N GLN A 59 4.07 -4.24 7.66
CA GLN A 59 4.93 -5.09 8.49
C GLN A 59 6.38 -5.07 7.98
N ILE A 60 6.55 -5.15 6.65
CA ILE A 60 7.87 -5.15 6.02
C ILE A 60 8.52 -3.77 6.16
N TYR A 61 7.73 -2.70 5.97
CA TYR A 61 8.20 -1.34 6.23
C TYR A 61 8.71 -1.14 7.66
N ALA A 62 8.00 -1.65 8.66
CA ALA A 62 8.40 -1.56 10.06
C ALA A 62 9.77 -2.20 10.33
N ILE A 63 10.07 -3.32 9.68
CA ILE A 63 11.38 -3.99 9.78
C ILE A 63 12.48 -3.09 9.21
N PHE A 64 12.23 -2.44 8.08
CA PHE A 64 13.20 -1.52 7.47
C PHE A 64 13.38 -0.25 8.29
N ASP A 65 12.31 0.32 8.84
CA ASP A 65 12.39 1.50 9.70
C ASP A 65 13.21 1.22 10.97
N GLY A 66 13.03 0.04 11.58
CA GLY A 66 13.81 -0.40 12.74
C GLY A 66 15.32 -0.51 12.49
N ARG A 67 15.75 -0.55 11.22
CA ARG A 67 17.17 -0.57 10.83
C ARG A 67 17.72 0.82 10.50
N ARG A 68 16.88 1.85 10.44
CA ARG A 68 17.32 3.22 10.16
C ARG A 68 18.13 3.80 11.32
N SER A 69 19.05 4.70 10.98
CA SER A 69 19.81 5.45 11.98
C SER A 69 18.89 6.37 12.79
N GLY A 70 19.29 6.70 14.04
CA GLY A 70 18.53 7.64 14.87
C GLY A 70 18.34 9.01 14.20
N ALA A 71 19.34 9.49 13.46
CA ALA A 71 19.26 10.75 12.72
C ALA A 71 18.23 10.70 11.57
N GLU A 72 18.12 9.56 10.89
CA GLU A 72 17.10 9.34 9.85
C GLU A 72 15.69 9.34 10.46
N ARG A 73 15.51 8.64 11.59
CA ARG A 73 14.22 8.54 12.28
C ARG A 73 13.75 9.89 12.81
N GLU A 74 14.66 10.70 13.34
CA GLU A 74 14.34 12.05 13.82
C GLU A 74 13.92 12.98 12.67
N LYS A 75 14.51 12.84 11.47
CA LYS A 75 14.08 13.58 10.28
C LYS A 75 12.65 13.21 9.86
N ILE A 76 12.32 11.92 9.90
CA ILE A 76 10.97 11.43 9.54
C ILE A 76 9.95 11.94 10.56
N LYS A 77 10.25 11.82 11.86
CA LYS A 77 9.39 12.27 12.94
C LYS A 77 9.07 13.77 12.87
N ASN A 78 10.08 14.60 12.54
CA ASN A 78 9.91 16.06 12.44
C ASN A 78 9.56 16.54 11.03
N ALA A 79 9.27 15.64 10.09
CA ALA A 79 8.85 16.04 8.75
C ALA A 79 7.53 16.81 8.82
N ARG A 80 7.45 17.93 8.10
CA ARG A 80 6.18 18.66 7.95
C ARG A 80 5.41 18.06 6.80
N ILE A 81 4.25 17.49 7.12
CA ILE A 81 3.40 16.76 6.19
C ILE A 81 2.15 17.59 5.93
N GLU A 82 1.85 17.85 4.66
CA GLU A 82 0.72 18.65 4.22
C GLU A 82 -0.04 17.93 3.11
N VAL A 83 -1.37 17.98 3.12
CA VAL A 83 -2.18 17.49 2.01
C VAL A 83 -2.31 18.62 1.00
N VAL A 84 -1.92 18.36 -0.25
CA VAL A 84 -1.90 19.38 -1.32
C VAL A 84 -2.85 19.09 -2.47
N ASN A 85 -3.35 17.86 -2.58
CA ASN A 85 -4.37 17.49 -3.55
C ASN A 85 -5.17 16.27 -3.06
N ILE A 86 -6.45 16.21 -3.43
CA ILE A 86 -7.32 15.07 -3.18
C ILE A 86 -8.14 14.83 -4.44
N GLU A 87 -8.04 13.62 -4.98
CA GLU A 87 -8.83 13.17 -6.12
C GLU A 87 -9.70 12.01 -5.67
N GLU A 88 -11.02 12.22 -5.59
CA GLU A 88 -11.98 11.16 -5.26
C GLU A 88 -12.72 10.68 -6.51
N ASN A 89 -12.81 9.36 -6.68
CA ASN A 89 -13.58 8.71 -7.74
C ASN A 89 -14.38 7.54 -7.15
N GLY A 90 -15.58 7.85 -6.67
CA GLY A 90 -16.50 6.87 -6.07
C GLY A 90 -15.93 6.25 -4.81
N ASP A 91 -15.51 4.98 -4.91
CA ASP A 91 -14.93 4.20 -3.81
C ASP A 91 -13.41 4.15 -3.83
N LYS A 92 -12.77 4.98 -4.67
CA LYS A 92 -11.32 5.17 -4.70
C LYS A 92 -10.97 6.63 -4.46
N ALA A 93 -9.81 6.87 -3.84
CA ALA A 93 -9.26 8.21 -3.71
C ALA A 93 -7.74 8.19 -3.86
N ALA A 94 -7.18 9.29 -4.33
CA ALA A 94 -5.75 9.55 -4.33
C ALA A 94 -5.49 10.84 -3.56
N VAL A 95 -4.71 10.76 -2.48
CA VAL A 95 -4.35 11.91 -1.65
C VAL A 95 -2.87 12.22 -1.86
N THR A 96 -2.57 13.40 -2.37
CA THR A 96 -1.20 13.85 -2.55
C THR A 96 -0.71 14.56 -1.30
N ILE A 97 0.33 13.99 -0.71
CA ILE A 97 1.02 14.46 0.48
C ILE A 97 2.32 15.16 0.07
N LEU A 98 2.57 16.35 0.59
CA LEU A 98 3.83 17.07 0.50
C LEU A 98 4.58 16.95 1.82
N ASN A 99 5.80 16.44 1.75
CA ASN A 99 6.80 16.64 2.80
C ASN A 99 7.50 17.97 2.54
N SER A 100 7.07 19.03 3.23
CA SER A 100 7.62 20.39 3.07
C SER A 100 9.08 20.48 3.54
N SER A 101 9.55 19.55 4.38
CA SER A 101 10.95 19.50 4.83
C SER A 101 11.88 18.92 3.75
N ALA A 102 11.39 17.96 2.96
CA ALA A 102 12.14 17.30 1.88
C ALA A 102 11.78 17.78 0.48
N HIS A 103 10.76 18.64 0.34
CA HIS A 103 10.15 19.05 -0.93
C HIS A 103 9.71 17.87 -1.80
N GLN A 104 9.33 16.77 -1.17
CA GLN A 104 8.95 15.52 -1.84
C GLN A 104 7.43 15.35 -1.78
N LYS A 105 6.83 14.98 -2.91
CA LYS A 105 5.42 14.64 -3.00
C LYS A 105 5.25 13.12 -3.09
N GLU A 106 4.26 12.60 -2.38
CA GLU A 106 3.87 11.21 -2.40
C GLU A 106 2.36 11.11 -2.58
N VAL A 107 1.90 10.09 -3.30
CA VAL A 107 0.46 9.88 -3.54
C VAL A 107 0.02 8.64 -2.79
N LEU A 108 -0.88 8.82 -1.83
CA LEU A 108 -1.51 7.73 -1.09
C LEU A 108 -2.77 7.31 -1.82
N GLN A 109 -2.74 6.09 -2.36
CA GLN A 109 -3.91 5.47 -2.98
C GLN A 109 -4.81 4.90 -1.89
N MET A 110 -6.12 5.07 -2.04
CA MET A 110 -7.10 4.67 -1.05
C MET A 110 -8.29 3.99 -1.70
N VAL A 111 -8.90 3.07 -0.96
CA VAL A 111 -10.13 2.39 -1.33
C VAL A 111 -11.11 2.45 -0.17
N ARG A 112 -12.40 2.46 -0.47
CA ARG A 112 -13.44 2.43 0.55
C ARG A 112 -13.81 0.99 0.89
N GLU A 113 -13.47 0.54 2.09
CA GLU A 113 -13.86 -0.77 2.62
C GLU A 113 -14.91 -0.60 3.71
N ASN A 114 -16.08 -1.24 3.57
CA ASN A 114 -17.16 -1.16 4.56
C ASN A 114 -17.57 0.28 4.92
N GLY A 115 -17.52 1.19 3.94
CA GLY A 115 -17.83 2.61 4.13
C GLY A 115 -16.74 3.43 4.83
N GLN A 116 -15.55 2.87 5.05
CA GLN A 116 -14.39 3.57 5.62
C GLN A 116 -13.28 3.66 4.58
N TRP A 117 -12.60 4.80 4.52
CA TRP A 117 -11.40 4.92 3.70
C TRP A 117 -10.26 4.11 4.30
N LYS A 118 -9.54 3.41 3.44
CA LYS A 118 -8.37 2.60 3.77
C LYS A 118 -7.28 2.84 2.74
N ILE A 119 -6.05 2.98 3.21
CA ILE A 119 -4.88 3.17 2.36
C ILE A 119 -4.50 1.83 1.74
N SER A 120 -4.37 1.85 0.42
CA SER A 120 -3.94 0.75 -0.41
C SER A 120 -2.46 0.95 -0.76
N LEU A 121 -1.58 0.22 -0.07
CA LEU A 121 -0.15 0.19 -0.31
C LEU A 121 0.20 -1.01 -1.18
N THR A 122 1.12 -0.81 -2.11
CA THR A 122 1.78 -1.90 -2.82
C THR A 122 3.24 -2.00 -2.36
N PHE A 123 3.86 -3.16 -2.51
CA PHE A 123 5.27 -3.33 -2.16
C PHE A 123 6.17 -2.32 -2.88
N ASP A 124 5.86 -2.03 -4.14
CA ASP A 124 6.57 -1.06 -4.98
C ASP A 124 6.49 0.37 -4.41
N SER A 125 5.41 0.72 -3.71
CA SER A 125 5.22 2.05 -3.14
C SER A 125 6.07 2.35 -1.90
N ILE A 126 6.66 1.34 -1.26
CA ILE A 126 7.36 1.51 0.03
C ILE A 126 8.88 1.29 -0.03
N ILE A 127 9.41 0.86 -1.18
CA ILE A 127 10.84 0.69 -1.39
C ILE A 127 11.31 1.69 -2.46
N PRO A 128 12.01 2.78 -2.07
CA PRO A 128 12.65 3.65 -3.05
C PRO A 128 13.74 2.85 -3.79
N ASN A 129 13.63 2.75 -5.12
CA ASN A 129 14.47 1.95 -6.03
C ASN A 129 14.26 0.43 -6.02
N TYR A 130 13.03 -0.07 -5.86
CA TYR A 130 12.70 -1.43 -6.32
C TYR A 130 12.24 -1.39 -7.77
N THR A 131 13.09 -1.82 -8.70
CA THR A 131 12.65 -2.21 -10.05
C THR A 131 12.12 -3.65 -9.95
N PRO A 132 10.82 -3.89 -10.16
CA PRO A 132 10.35 -5.26 -10.26
C PRO A 132 11.03 -5.90 -11.46
N GLN A 133 11.73 -7.02 -11.25
CA GLN A 133 12.13 -7.89 -12.37
C GLN A 133 10.87 -8.59 -12.90
N THR A 134 9.98 -7.83 -13.55
CA THR A 134 8.86 -8.38 -14.30
C THR A 134 9.36 -8.79 -15.68
N GLY A 135 10.18 -9.84 -15.70
CA GLY A 135 10.53 -10.62 -16.90
C GLY A 135 10.01 -12.06 -16.83
N GLY A 136 9.22 -12.40 -15.81
CA GLY A 136 8.59 -13.71 -15.69
C GLY A 136 7.22 -13.72 -16.36
N ALA A 137 7.18 -14.03 -17.65
CA ALA A 137 5.96 -14.35 -18.36
C ALA A 137 5.16 -15.41 -17.58
N ARG A 138 3.94 -15.06 -17.18
CA ARG A 138 2.94 -16.05 -16.74
C ARG A 138 2.05 -16.40 -17.91
N THR A 139 2.35 -17.52 -18.55
CA THR A 139 1.44 -18.36 -19.36
C THR A 139 2.22 -19.64 -19.64
N TYR A 140 1.75 -20.88 -19.53
CA TYR A 140 0.52 -21.53 -19.08
C TYR A 140 0.97 -23.01 -19.07
N ILE A 141 0.88 -23.75 -17.97
CA ILE A 141 1.24 -25.18 -17.99
C ILE A 141 0.08 -25.89 -18.68
N ASP A 142 0.19 -26.11 -20.00
CA ASP A 142 -0.63 -27.08 -20.70
C ASP A 142 0.15 -28.38 -20.86
N SER A 143 -0.52 -29.46 -20.49
CA SER A 143 0.03 -30.81 -20.41
C SER A 143 -0.10 -31.51 -21.74
N THR A 144 0.72 -31.16 -22.73
CA THR A 144 1.03 -32.08 -23.85
C THR A 144 2.40 -31.73 -24.42
N GLY A 145 3.27 -32.73 -24.51
CA GLY A 145 4.61 -32.56 -25.09
C GLY A 145 4.53 -32.19 -26.56
N VAL A 146 5.50 -31.38 -27.01
CA VAL A 146 6.24 -31.46 -28.28
C VAL A 146 7.15 -30.22 -28.32
N THR A 147 8.44 -30.46 -28.49
CA THR A 147 9.48 -29.47 -28.80
C THR A 147 9.12 -28.72 -30.08
N GLY A 148 8.95 -27.39 -29.97
CA GLY A 148 8.71 -26.49 -31.10
C GLY A 148 9.72 -25.35 -31.06
N ASP A 149 10.81 -25.56 -31.80
CA ASP A 149 11.88 -24.61 -32.11
C ASP A 149 11.33 -23.44 -32.95
N SER A 150 11.68 -22.18 -32.60
CA SER A 150 11.81 -21.06 -33.54
C SER A 150 12.19 -19.77 -32.79
N LEU A 151 13.48 -19.45 -32.74
CA LEU A 151 13.92 -18.05 -32.80
C LEU A 151 15.00 -17.92 -33.87
N ASN A 152 14.49 -17.54 -35.03
CA ASN A 152 15.19 -17.06 -36.20
C ASN A 152 16.03 -15.81 -35.85
N GLY A 153 17.30 -15.79 -36.28
CA GLY A 153 17.90 -14.55 -36.78
C GLY A 153 19.08 -13.94 -36.03
N THR A 154 20.18 -14.66 -35.84
CA THR A 154 21.53 -14.10 -36.10
C THR A 154 22.54 -15.24 -36.28
N PRO A 155 23.24 -15.35 -37.43
CA PRO A 155 24.21 -16.42 -37.62
C PRO A 155 25.48 -16.08 -36.85
N ILE A 156 25.68 -16.73 -35.70
CA ILE A 156 27.01 -16.87 -35.11
C ILE A 156 27.68 -18.04 -35.86
N LEU A 157 28.62 -17.71 -36.74
CA LEU A 157 29.56 -18.68 -37.29
C LEU A 157 30.42 -19.20 -36.14
N ILE A 158 30.03 -20.34 -35.58
CA ILE A 158 30.87 -21.15 -34.70
C ILE A 158 31.31 -22.34 -35.55
N ASP A 159 32.40 -22.20 -36.30
CA ASP A 159 33.14 -23.36 -36.78
C ASP A 159 34.01 -23.86 -35.62
N SER A 160 33.59 -24.97 -35.02
CA SER A 160 34.42 -25.76 -34.12
C SER A 160 34.91 -26.97 -34.91
N ALA A 161 36.18 -26.95 -35.28
CA ALA A 161 36.89 -28.16 -35.70
C ALA A 161 38.21 -28.26 -34.96
N SER A 162 38.22 -29.21 -34.01
CA SER A 162 39.38 -29.83 -33.41
C SER A 162 40.13 -30.66 -34.44
N ASP A 163 41.40 -30.35 -34.71
CA ASP A 163 42.50 -31.29 -34.96
C ASP A 163 43.77 -30.44 -35.10
N GLY A 164 44.83 -30.63 -34.31
CA GLY A 164 45.69 -31.79 -34.44
C GLY A 164 46.88 -31.47 -35.34
N ASN A 165 48.08 -31.47 -34.76
CA ASN A 165 49.33 -31.94 -35.37
C ASN A 165 50.26 -30.96 -36.15
N ARG A 166 51.51 -30.96 -35.67
CA ARG A 166 52.81 -30.94 -36.38
C ARG A 166 53.49 -29.63 -36.86
N ASN A 167 54.71 -29.53 -36.31
CA ASN A 167 55.95 -28.81 -36.70
C ASN A 167 56.01 -27.29 -36.50
#